data_AF-A0A831RFN0-F1
#
_entry.id   AF-A0A831RFN0-F1
#
_cell.length_a   1.000
_cell.length_b   1.000
_cell.length_c   1.000
_cell.angle_alpha   90.00
_cell.angle_beta   90.00
_cell.angle_gamma   90.00
#
_symmetry.space_group_name_H-M   'P 1'
#
loop_
_entity.id
_entity.type
_entity.pdbx_description
1 polymer ?
#
loop_
_entity_poly.entity_id
_entity_poly.type
_entity_poly.pdbx_seq_one_letter_code
_entity_poly.pdbx_strand_id
1 'polypeptide(L)'
;MRILTLTLLQILLTACGNGTSPDKSWRLAPNGITAAAVADNRALLASSETGATWWQLRPKRLLHTFRHGSTQLQNLVAVAVTKDGRLAVTADRDGIAWWDTRAGRALASWALEGIQAVALSGDGHWALIGLRDRAIYFSLRHGKTRYVFAHDRAVKAVALDEQGRFALTGSDDGTAKLWDLGSGRLRHRWSHPGKVAAVALSPRGTYAMTNALLSPIRIWKTSSGKLKRKLGPQYITVTRAVFSSGETLLFTGHPSQGVKLWSVKSGRLLRQFRPVGANFWRPTASPVLALTLARKGKYLLGATSDGSVQRWSIRSGKR
;
A
#
# COMPACT_ATOMS: atom_id res chain seq x y z
N MET A 1 -31.95 -1.96 -59.37
CA MET A 1 -31.01 -1.45 -58.34
C MET A 1 -31.61 -1.67 -56.95
N ARG A 2 -31.25 -2.78 -56.29
CA ARG A 2 -31.59 -3.04 -54.88
C ARG A 2 -30.27 -3.09 -54.11
N ILE A 3 -30.14 -2.17 -53.17
CA ILE A 3 -28.92 -1.93 -52.40
C ILE A 3 -28.77 -3.04 -51.36
N LEU A 4 -27.67 -3.80 -51.47
CA LEU A 4 -27.20 -4.71 -50.42
C LEU A 4 -26.89 -3.86 -49.16
N THR A 5 -27.64 -4.06 -48.10
CA THR A 5 -27.24 -3.60 -46.76
C THR A 5 -26.52 -4.74 -46.07
N LEU A 6 -25.19 -4.62 -45.97
CA LEU A 6 -24.35 -5.49 -45.16
C LEU A 6 -24.77 -5.40 -43.69
N THR A 7 -25.36 -6.47 -43.16
CA THR A 7 -25.40 -6.73 -41.72
C THR A 7 -23.99 -7.05 -41.24
N LEU A 8 -23.26 -6.01 -40.83
CA LEU A 8 -22.00 -6.13 -40.10
C LEU A 8 -22.33 -6.63 -38.68
N LEU A 9 -22.28 -7.95 -38.51
CA LEU A 9 -22.33 -8.63 -37.22
C LEU A 9 -21.07 -8.25 -36.42
N GLN A 10 -21.10 -7.11 -35.72
CA GLN A 10 -20.10 -6.79 -34.70
C GLN A 10 -20.27 -7.77 -33.54
N ILE A 11 -19.48 -8.83 -33.60
CA ILE A 11 -19.19 -9.70 -32.46
C ILE A 11 -18.47 -8.83 -31.43
N LEU A 12 -19.24 -8.21 -30.54
CA LEU A 12 -18.75 -7.68 -29.27
C LEU A 12 -18.20 -8.87 -28.47
N LEU A 13 -16.89 -9.07 -28.58
CA LEU A 13 -16.08 -9.83 -27.62
C LEU A 13 -16.22 -9.16 -26.25
N THR A 14 -17.35 -9.39 -25.59
CA THR A 14 -17.53 -9.16 -24.17
C THR A 14 -16.76 -10.23 -23.43
N ALA A 15 -15.43 -10.08 -23.38
CA ALA A 15 -14.67 -10.58 -22.25
C ALA A 15 -15.01 -9.72 -21.02
N CYS A 16 -16.28 -9.75 -20.61
CA CYS A 16 -16.78 -9.17 -19.36
C CYS A 16 -16.16 -9.97 -18.21
N GLY A 17 -14.94 -9.61 -17.81
CA GLY A 17 -14.31 -10.25 -16.67
C GLY A 17 -14.97 -9.80 -15.35
N ASN A 18 -15.24 -10.78 -14.50
CA ASN A 18 -16.03 -10.78 -13.26
C ASN A 18 -15.54 -9.87 -12.11
N GLY A 19 -15.03 -8.67 -12.39
CA GLY A 19 -14.54 -7.73 -11.37
C GLY A 19 -15.53 -6.61 -11.05
N THR A 20 -15.70 -6.27 -9.77
CA THR A 20 -16.54 -5.16 -9.32
C THR A 20 -15.88 -3.81 -9.64
N SER A 21 -16.58 -2.96 -10.39
CA SER A 21 -16.18 -1.57 -10.69
C SER A 21 -16.27 -0.67 -9.44
N PRO A 22 -15.49 0.43 -9.39
CA PRO A 22 -15.56 1.40 -8.30
C PRO A 22 -16.89 2.16 -8.28
N ASP A 23 -17.41 2.46 -7.09
CA ASP A 23 -18.61 3.31 -6.95
C ASP A 23 -18.29 4.80 -7.14
N LYS A 24 -17.03 5.19 -6.91
CA LYS A 24 -16.51 6.54 -7.16
C LYS A 24 -15.04 6.48 -7.54
N SER A 25 -14.64 7.38 -8.43
CA SER A 25 -13.26 7.59 -8.86
C SER A 25 -12.93 9.08 -8.83
N TRP A 26 -11.71 9.40 -8.39
CA TRP A 26 -11.15 10.75 -8.41
C TRP A 26 -9.81 10.71 -9.12
N ARG A 27 -9.70 11.42 -10.25
CA ARG A 27 -8.41 11.68 -10.89
C ARG A 27 -7.79 12.91 -10.25
N LEU A 28 -6.68 12.71 -9.54
CA LEU A 28 -6.05 13.75 -8.70
C LEU A 28 -4.68 14.17 -9.23
N ALA A 29 -3.90 13.23 -9.78
CA ALA A 29 -2.57 13.49 -10.33
C ALA A 29 -2.45 12.87 -11.74
N PRO A 30 -2.91 13.56 -12.81
CA PRO A 30 -3.10 12.95 -14.12
C PRO A 30 -1.80 12.48 -14.81
N ASN A 31 -0.64 13.00 -14.38
CA ASN A 31 0.69 12.66 -14.90
C ASN A 31 1.31 11.45 -14.20
N GLY A 32 0.57 10.84 -13.27
CA GLY A 32 1.01 9.67 -12.53
C GLY A 32 1.71 10.01 -11.22
N ILE A 33 1.87 8.95 -10.42
CA ILE A 33 2.38 9.02 -9.04
C ILE A 33 3.37 7.89 -8.79
N THR A 34 4.35 8.14 -7.92
CA THR A 34 5.39 7.18 -7.54
C THR A 34 5.06 6.45 -6.24
N ALA A 35 4.35 7.13 -5.34
CA ALA A 35 3.89 6.57 -4.07
C ALA A 35 2.55 7.18 -3.65
N ALA A 36 1.80 6.47 -2.82
CA ALA A 36 0.55 6.95 -2.26
C ALA A 36 0.33 6.42 -0.84
N ALA A 37 -0.45 7.17 -0.07
CA ALA A 37 -1.07 6.72 1.15
C ALA A 37 -2.49 7.29 1.24
N VAL A 38 -3.41 6.53 1.83
CA VAL A 38 -4.83 6.93 1.89
C VAL A 38 -5.32 6.75 3.32
N ALA A 39 -6.05 7.76 3.83
CA ALA A 39 -6.64 7.77 5.16
C ALA A 39 -8.09 8.26 5.07
N ASP A 40 -9.04 7.36 5.32
CA ASP A 40 -10.49 7.62 5.28
C ASP A 40 -10.93 8.47 4.07
N ASN A 41 -11.29 9.75 4.24
CA ASN A 41 -11.71 10.63 3.12
C ASN A 41 -10.58 11.46 2.50
N ARG A 42 -9.32 11.07 2.69
CA ARG A 42 -8.14 11.83 2.25
C ARG A 42 -7.08 10.95 1.58
N ALA A 43 -6.31 11.54 0.68
CA ALA A 43 -5.25 10.85 -0.06
C ALA A 43 -4.00 11.72 -0.15
N LEU A 44 -2.85 11.10 0.15
CA LEU A 44 -1.52 11.67 -0.02
C LEU A 44 -0.88 11.02 -1.25
N LEU A 45 -0.57 11.82 -2.25
CA LEU A 45 -0.08 11.34 -3.55
C LEU A 45 1.26 11.99 -3.86
N ALA A 46 2.30 11.18 -3.99
CA ALA A 46 3.62 11.65 -4.40
C ALA A 46 3.79 11.56 -5.92
N SER A 47 4.17 12.67 -6.53
CA SER A 47 4.48 12.79 -7.96
C SER A 47 5.81 13.50 -8.14
N SER A 48 6.55 13.13 -9.18
CA SER A 48 7.86 13.71 -9.52
C SER A 48 7.78 15.20 -9.84
N GLU A 49 6.65 15.68 -10.36
CA GLU A 49 6.47 17.07 -10.81
C GLU A 49 6.02 18.01 -9.69
N THR A 50 5.17 17.54 -8.78
CA THR A 50 4.48 18.42 -7.82
C THR A 50 4.92 18.22 -6.37
N GLY A 51 5.62 17.11 -6.08
CA GLY A 51 5.88 16.65 -4.72
C GLY A 51 4.72 15.81 -4.18
N ALA A 52 4.49 15.87 -2.86
CA ALA A 52 3.43 15.12 -2.22
C ALA A 52 2.17 16.00 -2.05
N THR A 53 1.11 15.71 -2.79
CA THR A 53 -0.15 16.45 -2.71
C THR A 53 -1.14 15.78 -1.75
N TRP A 54 -1.71 16.55 -0.83
CA TRP A 54 -2.67 16.10 0.17
C TRP A 54 -4.08 16.54 -0.18
N TRP A 55 -4.96 15.58 -0.46
CA TRP A 55 -6.30 15.83 -0.97
C TRP A 55 -7.38 15.41 0.01
N GLN A 56 -8.45 16.19 0.06
CA GLN A 56 -9.77 15.75 0.53
C GLN A 56 -10.56 15.21 -0.66
N LEU A 57 -11.16 14.04 -0.53
CA LEU A 57 -11.90 13.39 -1.62
C LEU A 57 -13.36 13.88 -1.71
N ARG A 58 -13.94 14.35 -0.59
CA ARG A 58 -15.34 14.83 -0.52
C ARG A 58 -15.49 16.05 0.38
N PRO A 59 -15.85 17.23 -0.17
CA PRO A 59 -15.69 17.57 -1.59
C PRO A 59 -14.24 17.40 -2.05
N LYS A 60 -14.03 17.22 -3.37
CA LYS A 60 -12.68 17.14 -3.94
C LYS A 60 -11.98 18.48 -3.75
N ARG A 61 -10.91 18.51 -2.94
CA ARG A 61 -10.14 19.72 -2.67
C ARG A 61 -8.68 19.38 -2.37
N LEU A 62 -7.75 20.10 -3.01
CA LEU A 62 -6.35 20.08 -2.61
C LEU A 62 -6.23 20.84 -1.29
N LEU A 63 -5.70 20.18 -0.26
CA LEU A 63 -5.48 20.80 1.05
C LEU A 63 -4.10 21.42 1.12
N HIS A 64 -3.06 20.63 0.83
CA HIS A 64 -1.66 21.03 0.96
C HIS A 64 -0.76 20.35 -0.07
N THR A 65 0.41 20.93 -0.32
CA THR A 65 1.48 20.33 -1.12
C THR A 65 2.76 20.31 -0.28
N PHE A 66 3.34 19.13 -0.08
CA PHE A 66 4.56 18.89 0.68
C PHE A 66 5.74 18.69 -0.27
N ARG A 67 6.87 19.38 0.00
CA ARG A 67 8.08 19.33 -0.81
C ARG A 67 9.31 19.18 0.10
N HIS A 68 10.26 18.35 -0.32
CA HIS A 68 11.51 18.09 0.43
C HIS A 68 12.58 19.17 0.23
N GLY A 69 12.35 20.15 -0.64
CA GLY A 69 13.26 21.25 -0.93
C GLY A 69 12.72 22.18 -2.01
N SER A 70 13.55 23.10 -2.50
CA SER A 70 13.21 24.09 -3.53
C SER A 70 13.31 23.58 -4.98
N THR A 71 13.81 22.36 -5.19
CA THR A 71 13.97 21.78 -6.54
C THR A 71 12.61 21.48 -7.18
N GLN A 72 12.53 21.66 -8.51
CA GLN A 72 11.31 21.36 -9.26
C GLN A 72 10.99 19.86 -9.30
N LEU A 73 12.00 18.98 -9.30
CA LEU A 73 11.81 17.54 -9.25
C LEU A 73 11.87 17.02 -7.81
N GLN A 74 10.86 16.24 -7.44
CA GLN A 74 10.69 15.65 -6.12
C GLN A 74 10.71 14.12 -6.27
N ASN A 75 11.87 13.50 -6.05
CA ASN A 75 12.07 12.05 -6.24
C ASN A 75 11.58 11.23 -5.03
N LEU A 76 10.34 11.47 -4.62
CA LEU A 76 9.72 10.77 -3.51
C LEU A 76 9.55 9.28 -3.84
N VAL A 77 10.12 8.43 -3.00
CA VAL A 77 10.11 6.97 -3.11
C VAL A 77 9.01 6.34 -2.26
N ALA A 78 8.67 6.96 -1.13
CA ALA A 78 7.65 6.45 -0.23
C ALA A 78 6.90 7.57 0.49
N VAL A 79 5.65 7.30 0.82
CA VAL A 79 4.84 8.15 1.69
C VAL A 79 4.04 7.28 2.65
N ALA A 80 3.77 7.81 3.84
CA ALA A 80 2.92 7.16 4.83
C ALA A 80 2.07 8.21 5.55
N VAL A 81 0.88 7.81 5.98
CA VAL A 81 -0.04 8.68 6.72
C VAL A 81 -0.69 7.89 7.86
N THR A 82 -0.91 8.57 8.98
CA THR A 82 -1.71 8.08 10.09
C THR A 82 -3.17 7.84 9.67
N LYS A 83 -3.85 6.93 10.37
CA LYS A 83 -5.24 6.53 10.05
C LYS A 83 -6.25 7.68 10.23
N ASP A 84 -6.00 8.58 11.18
CA ASP A 84 -6.78 9.80 11.37
C ASP A 84 -6.41 10.90 10.36
N GLY A 85 -5.36 10.68 9.57
CA GLY A 85 -4.87 11.58 8.56
C GLY A 85 -4.29 12.87 9.11
N ARG A 86 -3.79 12.91 10.35
CA ARG A 86 -3.22 14.13 10.99
C ARG A 86 -1.72 14.27 10.82
N LEU A 87 -1.01 13.15 10.76
CA LEU A 87 0.44 13.11 10.60
C LEU A 87 0.81 12.30 9.35
N ALA A 88 1.79 12.80 8.61
CA ALA A 88 2.32 12.15 7.42
C ALA A 88 3.84 12.16 7.40
N VAL A 89 4.42 11.18 6.73
CA VAL A 89 5.84 11.16 6.37
C VAL A 89 5.96 11.04 4.86
N THR A 90 6.85 11.83 4.29
CA THR A 90 7.30 11.72 2.91
C THR A 90 8.78 11.35 2.92
N ALA A 91 9.22 10.58 1.93
CA ALA A 91 10.58 10.08 1.83
C ALA A 91 11.05 10.14 0.37
N ASP A 92 12.23 10.72 0.15
CA ASP A 92 13.00 10.55 -1.08
C ASP A 92 14.09 9.49 -0.84
N ARG A 93 15.19 9.50 -1.62
CA ARG A 93 16.29 8.56 -1.42
C ARG A 93 17.25 8.94 -0.29
N ASP A 94 17.26 10.21 0.10
CA ASP A 94 18.32 10.85 0.87
C ASP A 94 17.80 11.44 2.19
N GLY A 95 16.48 11.45 2.39
CA GLY A 95 15.88 11.88 3.63
C GLY A 95 14.38 11.65 3.73
N ILE A 96 13.89 11.96 4.92
CA ILE A 96 12.47 11.97 5.26
C ILE A 96 12.04 13.34 5.78
N ALA A 97 10.79 13.70 5.55
CA ALA A 97 10.14 14.84 6.17
C ALA A 97 8.84 14.39 6.86
N TRP A 98 8.61 14.89 8.08
CA TRP A 98 7.44 14.61 8.90
C TRP A 98 6.56 15.85 8.96
N TRP A 99 5.26 15.67 8.79
CA TRP A 99 4.32 16.76 8.51
C TRP A 99 3.10 16.72 9.42
N ASP A 100 2.66 17.91 9.83
CA ASP A 100 1.29 18.13 10.30
C ASP A 100 0.41 18.40 9.07
N THR A 101 -0.50 17.47 8.78
CA THR A 101 -1.34 17.53 7.57
C THR A 101 -2.52 18.50 7.71
N ARG A 102 -2.83 18.97 8.92
CA ARG A 102 -3.88 19.97 9.15
C ARG A 102 -3.30 21.36 8.92
N ALA A 103 -2.17 21.65 9.54
CA ALA A 103 -1.46 22.92 9.41
C ALA A 103 -0.72 23.04 8.06
N GLY A 104 -0.37 21.92 7.43
CA GLY A 104 0.36 21.92 6.16
C GLY A 104 1.85 22.19 6.29
N ARG A 105 2.42 22.09 7.49
CA ARG A 105 3.81 22.44 7.78
C ARG A 105 4.65 21.22 8.14
N ALA A 106 5.93 21.29 7.80
CA ALA A 106 6.92 20.33 8.28
C ALA A 106 7.07 20.49 9.81
N LEU A 107 7.09 19.37 10.50
CA LEU A 107 7.42 19.26 11.92
C LEU A 107 8.92 19.07 12.10
N ALA A 108 9.54 18.23 11.25
CA ALA A 108 10.97 18.00 11.21
C ALA A 108 11.36 17.26 9.91
N SER A 109 12.65 17.29 9.59
CA SER A 109 13.26 16.51 8.51
C SER A 109 14.59 15.90 8.96
N TRP A 110 14.96 14.78 8.35
CA TRP A 110 16.20 14.07 8.66
C TRP A 110 16.82 13.52 7.39
N ALA A 111 18.14 13.70 7.26
CA ALA A 111 18.94 13.06 6.22
C ALA A 111 19.15 11.58 6.56
N LEU A 112 18.75 10.70 5.64
CA LEU A 112 18.84 9.26 5.74
C LEU A 112 19.02 8.70 4.33
N GLU A 113 20.13 8.02 4.09
CA GLU A 113 20.45 7.55 2.75
C GLU A 113 19.86 6.17 2.44
N GLY A 114 19.53 5.96 1.17
CA GLY A 114 19.18 4.66 0.63
C GLY A 114 17.78 4.19 0.99
N ILE A 115 16.85 5.10 1.30
CA ILE A 115 15.47 4.75 1.64
C ILE A 115 14.78 4.01 0.48
N GLN A 116 14.08 2.94 0.84
CA GLN A 116 13.33 2.08 -0.07
C GLN A 116 11.84 2.00 0.28
N ALA A 117 11.51 2.06 1.57
CA ALA A 117 10.13 1.94 2.05
C ALA A 117 9.97 2.63 3.40
N VAL A 118 8.77 3.12 3.69
CA VAL A 118 8.43 3.74 4.98
C VAL A 118 7.04 3.28 5.42
N ALA A 119 6.90 2.95 6.70
CA ALA A 119 5.63 2.77 7.38
C ALA A 119 5.59 3.64 8.65
N LEU A 120 4.40 4.12 9.00
CA LEU A 120 4.19 5.01 10.14
C LEU A 120 3.40 4.27 11.24
N SER A 121 3.76 4.49 12.50
CA SER A 121 2.98 3.97 13.63
C SER A 121 1.60 4.62 13.70
N GLY A 122 0.66 3.96 14.38
CA GLY A 122 -0.72 4.46 14.50
C GLY A 122 -0.82 5.83 15.15
N ASP A 123 0.09 6.16 16.07
CA ASP A 123 0.20 7.46 16.73
C ASP A 123 1.00 8.50 15.93
N GLY A 124 1.68 8.09 14.86
CA GLY A 124 2.44 8.98 13.99
C GLY A 124 3.80 9.44 14.52
N HIS A 125 4.30 8.90 15.62
CA HIS A 125 5.56 9.33 16.24
C HIS A 125 6.76 8.43 15.94
N TRP A 126 6.50 7.27 15.35
CA TRP A 126 7.54 6.32 14.96
C TRP A 126 7.41 5.95 13.49
N ALA A 127 8.55 5.85 12.82
CA ALA A 127 8.65 5.34 11.46
C ALA A 127 9.45 4.05 11.45
N LEU A 128 8.96 3.04 10.71
CA LEU A 128 9.76 1.92 10.27
C LEU A 128 10.25 2.24 8.85
N ILE A 129 11.56 2.33 8.68
CA ILE A 129 12.20 2.76 7.44
C ILE A 129 13.04 1.60 6.91
N GLY A 130 12.74 1.14 5.70
CA GLY A 130 13.56 0.18 4.98
C GLY A 130 14.62 0.88 4.15
N LEU A 131 15.88 0.47 4.32
CA LEU A 131 17.07 0.99 3.65
C LEU A 131 17.68 -0.07 2.72
N ARG A 132 18.85 0.21 2.14
CA ARG A 132 19.54 -0.69 1.17
C ARG A 132 20.10 -1.98 1.78
N ASP A 133 20.31 -2.02 3.09
CA ASP A 133 20.95 -3.12 3.82
C ASP A 133 20.22 -3.45 5.13
N ARG A 134 19.39 -2.55 5.66
CA ARG A 134 18.73 -2.73 6.96
C ARG A 134 17.37 -2.08 6.98
N ALA A 135 16.62 -2.31 8.04
CA ALA A 135 15.54 -1.42 8.43
C ALA A 135 15.87 -0.75 9.76
N ILE A 136 15.30 0.42 10.01
CA ILE A 136 15.42 1.13 11.28
C ILE A 136 14.05 1.48 11.82
N TYR A 137 13.90 1.37 13.13
CA TYR A 137 12.75 1.88 13.87
C TYR A 137 13.13 3.22 14.50
N PHE A 138 12.57 4.30 13.97
CA PHE A 138 13.04 5.67 14.14
C PHE A 138 11.99 6.54 14.84
N SER A 139 12.41 7.28 15.87
CA SER A 139 11.58 8.23 16.61
C SER A 139 11.54 9.56 15.87
N LEU A 140 10.38 9.92 15.31
CA LEU A 140 10.16 11.18 14.61
C LEU A 140 10.11 12.38 15.58
N ARG A 141 9.79 12.16 16.85
CA ARG A 141 9.82 13.26 17.86
C ARG A 141 11.23 13.67 18.26
N HIS A 142 12.17 12.73 18.21
CA HIS A 142 13.51 12.90 18.78
C HIS A 142 14.62 12.81 17.75
N GLY A 143 14.31 12.41 16.52
CA GLY A 143 15.30 12.21 15.47
C GLY A 143 16.30 11.08 15.76
N LYS A 144 15.87 10.02 16.46
CA LYS A 144 16.78 8.95 16.91
C LYS A 144 16.29 7.56 16.51
N THR A 145 17.22 6.73 16.04
CA THR A 145 16.99 5.31 15.83
C THR A 145 16.92 4.59 17.17
N ARG A 146 15.82 3.87 17.42
CA ARG A 146 15.68 3.00 18.59
C ARG A 146 16.20 1.59 18.33
N TYR A 147 15.87 1.02 17.16
CA TYR A 147 16.34 -0.31 16.78
C TYR A 147 16.82 -0.33 15.33
N VAL A 148 17.82 -1.17 15.08
CA VAL A 148 18.32 -1.50 13.74
C VAL A 148 18.02 -2.98 13.49
N PHE A 149 17.41 -3.26 12.35
CA PHE A 149 16.99 -4.58 11.91
C PHE A 149 17.81 -5.00 10.69
N ALA A 150 18.81 -5.84 10.92
CA ALA A 150 19.75 -6.25 9.88
C ALA A 150 19.09 -7.12 8.79
N HIS A 151 19.47 -6.85 7.55
CA HIS A 151 19.19 -7.64 6.36
C HIS A 151 20.46 -7.74 5.51
N ASP A 152 20.50 -8.66 4.55
CA ASP A 152 21.69 -8.82 3.70
C ASP A 152 21.55 -8.03 2.39
N ARG A 153 20.35 -7.48 2.13
CA ARG A 153 19.99 -6.69 0.95
C ARG A 153 18.85 -5.72 1.28
N ALA A 154 18.48 -4.93 0.28
CA ALA A 154 17.48 -3.86 0.38
C ALA A 154 16.15 -4.31 0.98
N VAL A 155 15.70 -3.60 2.01
CA VAL A 155 14.38 -3.81 2.63
C VAL A 155 13.33 -3.04 1.85
N LYS A 156 12.68 -3.72 0.91
CA LYS A 156 11.70 -3.13 -0.02
C LYS A 156 10.29 -3.03 0.53
N ALA A 157 9.98 -3.75 1.60
CA ALA A 157 8.65 -3.78 2.18
C ALA A 157 8.71 -3.72 3.71
N VAL A 158 7.91 -2.83 4.31
CA VAL A 158 7.85 -2.65 5.76
C VAL A 158 6.40 -2.49 6.21
N ALA A 159 6.08 -3.00 7.40
CA ALA A 159 4.77 -2.81 8.04
C ALA A 159 4.90 -2.79 9.56
N LEU A 160 4.00 -2.06 10.21
CA LEU A 160 3.81 -2.01 11.66
C LEU A 160 2.40 -2.51 12.00
N ASP A 161 2.21 -3.13 13.16
CA ASP A 161 0.86 -3.38 13.68
C ASP A 161 0.27 -2.10 14.33
N GLU A 162 -1.07 -2.03 14.43
CA GLU A 162 -1.73 -0.83 14.99
C GLU A 162 -1.40 -0.60 16.48
N GLN A 163 -0.93 -1.64 17.18
CA GLN A 163 -0.56 -1.59 18.60
C GLN A 163 0.92 -1.27 18.85
N GLY A 164 1.74 -1.12 17.80
CA GLY A 164 3.17 -0.81 17.95
C GLY A 164 3.99 -1.91 18.64
N ARG A 165 3.54 -3.17 18.59
CA ARG A 165 4.21 -4.32 19.19
C ARG A 165 5.14 -5.02 18.20
N PHE A 166 4.79 -5.02 16.91
CA PHE A 166 5.54 -5.74 15.90
C PHE A 166 5.91 -4.87 14.70
N ALA A 167 7.12 -5.09 14.22
CA ALA A 167 7.58 -4.66 12.91
C ALA A 167 7.75 -5.87 12.00
N LEU A 168 7.34 -5.74 10.75
CA LEU A 168 7.54 -6.76 9.71
C LEU A 168 8.32 -6.15 8.56
N THR A 169 9.43 -6.77 8.22
CA THR A 169 10.32 -6.34 7.14
C THR A 169 10.39 -7.43 6.06
N GLY A 170 10.44 -7.03 4.80
CA GLY A 170 10.63 -7.90 3.63
C GLY A 170 11.75 -7.35 2.76
N SER A 171 12.70 -8.22 2.39
CA SER A 171 13.93 -7.84 1.71
C SER A 171 14.16 -8.58 0.39
N ASP A 172 15.00 -7.95 -0.44
CA ASP A 172 15.60 -8.54 -1.64
C ASP A 172 16.54 -9.72 -1.31
N ASP A 173 16.87 -9.96 -0.04
CA ASP A 173 17.60 -11.15 0.44
C ASP A 173 16.72 -12.41 0.46
N GLY A 174 15.45 -12.29 0.06
CA GLY A 174 14.50 -13.40 0.02
C GLY A 174 13.90 -13.73 1.39
N THR A 175 14.08 -12.88 2.40
CA THR A 175 13.55 -13.09 3.74
C THR A 175 12.52 -12.05 4.14
N ALA A 176 11.52 -12.52 4.89
CA ALA A 176 10.66 -11.69 5.70
C ALA A 176 10.97 -11.93 7.17
N LYS A 177 11.14 -10.87 7.96
CA LYS A 177 11.49 -10.94 9.38
C LYS A 177 10.46 -10.20 10.23
N LEU A 178 9.97 -10.86 11.27
CA LEU A 178 9.09 -10.28 12.28
C LEU A 178 9.90 -9.94 13.52
N TRP A 179 9.80 -8.69 13.96
CA TRP A 179 10.55 -8.13 15.09
C TRP A 179 9.59 -7.74 16.20
N ASP A 180 9.99 -7.99 17.44
CA ASP A 180 9.31 -7.52 18.63
C ASP A 180 9.81 -6.11 18.98
N LEU A 181 8.92 -5.11 19.01
CA LEU A 181 9.27 -3.71 19.26
C LEU A 181 9.42 -3.38 20.76
N GLY A 182 8.94 -4.26 21.65
CA GLY A 182 9.21 -4.12 23.08
C GLY A 182 10.68 -4.37 23.40
N SER A 183 11.25 -5.42 22.80
CA SER A 183 12.61 -5.89 23.05
C SER A 183 13.63 -5.58 21.95
N GLY A 184 13.18 -5.21 20.74
CA GLY A 184 14.02 -5.04 19.55
C GLY A 184 14.51 -6.36 18.93
N ARG A 185 14.05 -7.51 19.41
CA ARG A 185 14.58 -8.83 19.01
C ARG A 185 13.84 -9.43 17.82
N LEU A 186 14.57 -10.21 17.01
CA LEU A 186 13.99 -11.03 15.95
C LEU A 186 13.10 -12.11 16.58
N ARG A 187 11.82 -12.13 16.19
CA ARG A 187 10.86 -13.12 16.66
C ARG A 187 10.76 -14.29 15.68
N HIS A 188 10.59 -14.01 14.39
CA HIS A 188 10.50 -15.04 13.35
C HIS A 188 11.20 -14.59 12.06
N ARG A 189 11.81 -15.55 11.35
CA ARG A 189 12.39 -15.39 10.01
C ARG A 189 11.68 -16.38 9.07
N TRP A 190 11.20 -15.89 7.94
CA TRP A 190 10.58 -16.69 6.89
C TRP A 190 11.37 -16.55 5.60
N SER A 191 11.83 -17.67 5.06
CA SER A 191 12.55 -17.73 3.79
C SER A 191 11.58 -17.88 2.61
N HIS A 192 11.90 -17.19 1.52
CA HIS A 192 11.16 -17.20 0.26
C HIS A 192 12.12 -17.50 -0.91
N PRO A 193 11.64 -18.13 -1.99
CA PRO A 193 12.48 -18.45 -3.15
C PRO A 193 12.86 -17.23 -3.99
N GLY A 194 12.31 -16.06 -3.67
CA GLY A 194 12.58 -14.81 -4.37
C GLY A 194 12.42 -13.61 -3.45
N LYS A 195 12.69 -12.42 -3.99
CA LYS A 195 12.63 -11.14 -3.28
C LYS A 195 11.25 -10.90 -2.66
N VAL A 196 11.20 -10.52 -1.39
CA VAL A 196 9.94 -10.22 -0.70
C VAL A 196 9.47 -8.82 -1.07
N ALA A 197 8.44 -8.75 -1.92
CA ALA A 197 7.97 -7.51 -2.52
C ALA A 197 6.88 -6.80 -1.70
N ALA A 198 6.12 -7.54 -0.89
CA ALA A 198 5.08 -6.97 -0.05
C ALA A 198 4.94 -7.70 1.29
N VAL A 199 4.68 -6.92 2.33
CA VAL A 199 4.36 -7.40 3.67
C VAL A 199 3.18 -6.64 4.24
N ALA A 200 2.43 -7.26 5.15
CA ALA A 200 1.40 -6.58 5.94
C ALA A 200 1.21 -7.26 7.30
N LEU A 201 0.95 -6.47 8.33
CA LEU A 201 0.52 -6.98 9.64
C LEU A 201 -0.97 -6.76 9.83
N SER A 202 -1.63 -7.71 10.47
CA SER A 202 -3.02 -7.54 10.86
C SER A 202 -3.14 -6.56 12.05
N PRO A 203 -4.27 -5.85 12.22
CA PRO A 203 -4.41 -4.81 13.24
C PRO A 203 -4.08 -5.23 14.69
N ARG A 204 -4.45 -6.46 15.08
CA ARG A 204 -4.12 -7.03 16.40
C ARG A 204 -2.81 -7.82 16.36
N GLY A 205 -2.01 -7.66 15.32
CA GLY A 205 -0.73 -8.36 15.14
C GLY A 205 -0.83 -9.87 15.16
N THR A 206 -2.02 -10.48 14.94
CA THR A 206 -2.23 -11.94 14.98
C THR A 206 -1.63 -12.65 13.75
N TYR A 207 -1.65 -11.96 12.61
CA TYR A 207 -1.21 -12.50 11.34
C TYR A 207 -0.19 -11.59 10.66
N ALA A 208 0.81 -12.21 10.06
CA ALA A 208 1.71 -11.59 9.11
C ALA A 208 1.37 -12.10 7.71
N MET A 209 1.31 -11.20 6.73
CA MET A 209 1.25 -11.52 5.32
C MET A 209 2.60 -11.21 4.69
N THR A 210 3.08 -12.14 3.86
CA THR A 210 4.28 -11.96 3.04
C THR A 210 4.00 -12.40 1.61
N ASN A 211 4.49 -11.66 0.63
CA ASN A 211 4.49 -12.07 -0.76
C ASN A 211 5.87 -11.79 -1.36
N ALA A 212 6.42 -12.83 -1.98
CA ALA A 212 7.64 -12.75 -2.76
C ALA A 212 7.31 -12.83 -4.25
N LEU A 213 8.21 -12.30 -5.08
CA LEU A 213 8.10 -12.47 -6.53
C LEU A 213 7.99 -13.96 -6.88
N LEU A 214 7.08 -14.27 -7.81
CA LEU A 214 6.83 -15.64 -8.29
C LEU A 214 6.45 -16.63 -7.17
N SER A 215 5.87 -16.13 -6.07
CA SER A 215 5.38 -16.96 -4.97
C SER A 215 3.92 -16.67 -4.63
N PRO A 216 3.17 -17.66 -4.12
CA PRO A 216 1.85 -17.40 -3.58
C PRO A 216 1.97 -16.48 -2.36
N ILE A 217 0.89 -15.76 -2.05
CA ILE A 217 0.79 -15.01 -0.79
C ILE A 217 0.82 -16.01 0.37
N ARG A 218 1.59 -15.72 1.42
CA ARG A 218 1.64 -16.55 2.63
C ARG A 218 1.12 -15.76 3.82
N ILE A 219 0.26 -16.40 4.61
CA ILE A 219 -0.22 -15.89 5.89
C ILE A 219 0.37 -16.74 7.00
N TRP A 220 1.02 -16.09 7.96
CA TRP A 220 1.68 -16.70 9.10
C TRP A 220 0.96 -16.32 10.39
N LYS A 221 0.94 -17.21 11.38
CA LYS A 221 0.60 -16.84 12.76
C LYS A 221 1.83 -16.19 13.40
N THR A 222 1.72 -14.95 13.86
CA THR A 222 2.83 -14.20 14.48
C THR A 222 3.25 -14.74 15.84
N SER A 223 2.34 -15.44 16.54
CA SER A 223 2.64 -16.01 17.85
C SER A 223 3.59 -17.21 17.76
N SER A 224 3.42 -18.04 16.73
CA SER A 224 4.13 -19.31 16.59
C SER A 224 5.07 -19.39 15.38
N GLY A 225 5.06 -18.38 14.51
CA GLY A 225 5.80 -18.36 13.24
C GLY A 225 5.32 -19.36 12.18
N LYS A 226 4.24 -20.13 12.44
CA LYS A 226 3.80 -21.22 11.56
C LYS A 226 2.96 -20.69 10.41
N LEU A 227 3.14 -21.29 9.23
CA LEU A 227 2.33 -21.02 8.04
C LEU A 227 0.88 -21.42 8.30
N LYS A 228 -0.04 -20.47 8.15
CA LYS A 228 -1.48 -20.72 8.28
C LYS A 228 -2.12 -21.05 6.94
N ARG A 229 -1.83 -20.25 5.90
CA ARG A 229 -2.41 -20.37 4.56
C ARG A 229 -1.46 -19.89 3.47
N LYS A 230 -1.63 -20.46 2.27
CA LYS A 230 -1.15 -19.90 1.00
C LYS A 230 -2.36 -19.40 0.21
N LEU A 231 -2.29 -18.21 -0.39
CA LEU A 231 -3.38 -17.62 -1.16
C LEU A 231 -2.94 -17.35 -2.61
N GLY A 232 -3.84 -17.68 -3.53
CA GLY A 232 -3.65 -17.44 -4.96
C GLY A 232 -2.69 -18.43 -5.64
N PRO A 233 -2.51 -18.28 -6.96
CA PRO A 233 -1.60 -19.11 -7.74
C PRO A 233 -0.14 -18.85 -7.37
N GLN A 234 0.77 -19.68 -7.89
CA GLN A 234 2.21 -19.53 -7.63
C GLN A 234 2.76 -18.18 -8.14
N TYR A 235 2.25 -17.66 -9.25
CA TYR A 235 2.76 -16.45 -9.89
C TYR A 235 1.87 -15.24 -9.60
N ILE A 236 1.90 -14.73 -8.37
CA ILE A 236 1.16 -13.53 -7.97
C ILE A 236 2.10 -12.49 -7.34
N THR A 237 2.06 -11.27 -7.87
CA THR A 237 2.82 -10.14 -7.35
C THR A 237 1.86 -9.17 -6.67
N VAL A 238 2.03 -9.00 -5.36
CA VAL A 238 1.29 -8.04 -4.55
C VAL A 238 2.12 -6.77 -4.42
N THR A 239 1.51 -5.61 -4.68
CA THR A 239 2.13 -4.31 -4.45
C THR A 239 1.78 -3.75 -3.08
N ARG A 240 0.55 -3.98 -2.62
CA ARG A 240 0.03 -3.52 -1.32
C ARG A 240 -0.97 -4.50 -0.75
N ALA A 241 -1.09 -4.52 0.57
CA ALA A 241 -2.14 -5.29 1.23
C ALA A 241 -2.61 -4.66 2.53
N VAL A 242 -3.86 -4.93 2.87
CA VAL A 242 -4.46 -4.48 4.13
C VAL A 242 -5.42 -5.54 4.65
N PHE A 243 -5.33 -5.83 5.95
CA PHE A 243 -6.27 -6.71 6.64
C PHE A 243 -7.51 -5.93 7.07
N SER A 244 -8.65 -6.61 7.18
CA SER A 244 -9.81 -6.04 7.86
C SER A 244 -9.57 -5.86 9.35
N SER A 245 -10.29 -4.93 9.98
CA SER A 245 -10.22 -4.71 11.44
C SER A 245 -10.54 -5.95 12.27
N GLY A 246 -11.36 -6.86 11.73
CA GLY A 246 -11.65 -8.17 12.34
C GLY A 246 -10.67 -9.29 11.98
N GLU A 247 -9.64 -9.01 11.16
CA GLU A 247 -8.60 -9.97 10.73
C GLU A 247 -9.12 -11.21 9.97
N THR A 248 -10.36 -11.14 9.47
CA THR A 248 -11.01 -12.22 8.73
C THR A 248 -10.83 -12.11 7.22
N LEU A 249 -10.53 -10.91 6.73
CA LEU A 249 -10.40 -10.58 5.32
C LEU A 249 -9.03 -9.96 5.04
N LEU A 250 -8.51 -10.23 3.85
CA LEU A 250 -7.30 -9.62 3.32
C LEU A 250 -7.59 -9.03 1.94
N PHE A 251 -7.25 -7.76 1.75
CA PHE A 251 -7.25 -7.11 0.44
C PHE A 251 -5.83 -7.05 -0.08
N THR A 252 -5.60 -7.47 -1.32
CA THR A 252 -4.29 -7.37 -1.99
C THR A 252 -4.41 -6.63 -3.30
N GLY A 253 -3.60 -5.58 -3.46
CA GLY A 253 -3.44 -4.82 -4.68
C GLY A 253 -2.37 -5.42 -5.58
N HIS A 254 -2.60 -5.37 -6.89
CA HIS A 254 -1.76 -6.01 -7.90
C HIS A 254 -1.35 -4.99 -8.98
N PRO A 255 -0.23 -5.21 -9.70
CA PRO A 255 0.20 -4.34 -10.79
C PRO A 255 -0.82 -4.18 -11.93
N SER A 256 -1.52 -5.25 -12.29
CA SER A 256 -2.42 -5.29 -13.46
C SER A 256 -3.80 -5.90 -13.19
N GLN A 257 -4.02 -6.48 -12.01
CA GLN A 257 -5.20 -7.30 -11.70
C GLN A 257 -6.18 -6.61 -10.74
N GLY A 258 -5.97 -5.33 -10.45
CA GLY A 258 -6.78 -4.58 -9.51
C GLY A 258 -6.56 -5.03 -8.07
N VAL A 259 -7.65 -5.11 -7.30
CA VAL A 259 -7.63 -5.53 -5.89
C VAL A 259 -8.37 -6.85 -5.73
N LYS A 260 -7.76 -7.81 -5.03
CA LYS A 260 -8.37 -9.10 -4.69
C LYS A 260 -8.73 -9.16 -3.22
N LEU A 261 -9.90 -9.71 -2.89
CA LEU A 261 -10.38 -9.94 -1.54
C LEU A 261 -10.35 -11.43 -1.20
N TRP A 262 -9.68 -11.77 -0.11
CA TRP A 262 -9.48 -13.13 0.34
C TRP A 262 -10.06 -13.36 1.73
N SER A 263 -10.56 -14.57 1.99
CA SER A 263 -10.81 -15.04 3.35
C SER A 263 -9.52 -15.51 4.00
N VAL A 264 -9.18 -14.96 5.17
CA VAL A 264 -8.01 -15.40 5.95
C VAL A 264 -8.21 -16.80 6.54
N LYS A 265 -9.47 -17.21 6.80
CA LYS A 265 -9.81 -18.52 7.36
C LYS A 265 -9.72 -19.62 6.30
N SER A 266 -10.48 -19.47 5.20
CA SER A 266 -10.57 -20.50 4.16
C SER A 266 -9.47 -20.41 3.11
N GLY A 267 -8.84 -19.24 2.96
CA GLY A 267 -7.90 -18.96 1.90
C GLY A 267 -8.53 -18.74 0.52
N ARG A 268 -9.86 -18.78 0.43
CA ARG A 268 -10.59 -18.60 -0.83
C ARG A 268 -10.59 -17.13 -1.27
N LEU A 269 -10.49 -16.93 -2.58
CA LEU A 269 -10.80 -15.66 -3.22
C LEU A 269 -12.31 -15.43 -3.13
N LEU A 270 -12.72 -14.29 -2.57
CA LEU A 270 -14.13 -13.94 -2.39
C LEU A 270 -14.62 -12.94 -3.44
N ARG A 271 -13.78 -11.97 -3.81
CA ARG A 271 -14.14 -10.91 -4.77
C ARG A 271 -12.90 -10.36 -5.47
N GLN A 272 -13.08 -9.85 -6.68
CA GLN A 272 -12.10 -9.04 -7.40
C GLN A 272 -12.69 -7.66 -7.65
N PHE A 273 -11.90 -6.61 -7.43
CA PHE A 273 -12.23 -5.23 -7.71
C PHE A 273 -11.34 -4.74 -8.83
N ARG A 274 -11.92 -4.18 -9.88
CA ARG A 274 -11.18 -3.67 -11.02
C ARG A 274 -11.11 -2.15 -10.97
N PRO A 275 -9.90 -1.57 -10.93
CA PRO A 275 -9.72 -0.15 -11.16
C PRO A 275 -10.16 0.21 -12.56
N VAL A 276 -10.81 1.36 -12.68
CA VAL A 276 -11.13 1.96 -13.98
C VAL A 276 -10.05 3.00 -14.27
N GLY A 277 -9.25 2.77 -15.31
CA GLY A 277 -8.21 3.70 -15.76
C GLY A 277 -8.79 4.90 -16.51
N ALA A 278 -7.94 5.89 -16.77
CA ALA A 278 -8.35 7.12 -17.46
C ALA A 278 -8.78 6.91 -18.92
N ASN A 279 -8.22 5.91 -19.60
CA ASN A 279 -8.49 5.63 -21.02
C ASN A 279 -9.06 4.21 -21.16
N PHE A 280 -10.35 4.09 -21.44
CA PHE A 280 -11.03 2.79 -21.58
C PHE A 280 -10.45 1.92 -22.72
N TRP A 281 -9.86 2.56 -23.74
CA TRP A 281 -9.27 1.89 -24.92
C TRP A 281 -7.82 1.47 -24.77
N ARG A 282 -7.14 1.85 -23.66
CA ARG A 282 -5.78 1.40 -23.38
C ARG A 282 -5.80 0.53 -22.13
N PRO A 283 -5.36 -0.74 -22.19
CA PRO A 283 -5.08 -1.52 -21.00
C PRO A 283 -3.86 -0.90 -20.30
N THR A 284 -4.05 0.17 -19.54
CA THR A 284 -3.00 0.68 -18.66
C THR A 284 -2.96 -0.21 -17.44
N ALA A 285 -1.90 -1.00 -17.32
CA ALA A 285 -1.51 -1.58 -16.05
C ALA A 285 -1.20 -0.41 -15.10
N SER A 286 -2.16 -0.08 -14.23
CA SER A 286 -2.01 0.96 -13.21
C SER A 286 -1.82 0.28 -11.85
N PRO A 287 -0.58 -0.03 -11.43
CA PRO A 287 -0.30 -0.62 -10.13
C PRO A 287 -1.03 0.06 -8.98
N VAL A 288 -1.60 -0.75 -8.09
CA VAL A 288 -2.19 -0.28 -6.84
C VAL A 288 -1.06 0.10 -5.88
N LEU A 289 -0.89 1.40 -5.61
CA LEU A 289 0.20 1.93 -4.77
C LEU A 289 -0.21 2.16 -3.31
N ALA A 290 -1.51 2.26 -3.02
CA ALA A 290 -2.04 2.33 -1.67
C ALA A 290 -3.38 1.62 -1.56
N LEU A 291 -3.65 1.04 -0.39
CA LEU A 291 -4.95 0.48 -0.03
C LEU A 291 -5.28 0.83 1.41
N THR A 292 -6.53 1.22 1.67
CA THR A 292 -7.03 1.42 3.03
C THR A 292 -8.50 1.08 3.14
N LEU A 293 -8.93 0.79 4.36
CA LEU A 293 -10.33 0.62 4.71
C LEU A 293 -10.87 1.92 5.30
N ALA A 294 -11.91 2.47 4.67
CA ALA A 294 -12.56 3.71 5.07
C ALA A 294 -13.90 3.45 5.76
N ARG A 295 -14.34 4.43 6.57
CA ARG A 295 -15.63 4.43 7.29
C ARG A 295 -15.91 3.09 7.99
N LYS A 296 -15.01 2.69 8.89
CA LYS A 296 -15.07 1.43 9.67
C LYS A 296 -15.17 0.17 8.79
N GLY A 297 -14.48 0.15 7.65
CA GLY A 297 -14.44 -1.00 6.74
C GLY A 297 -15.65 -1.15 5.83
N LYS A 298 -16.52 -0.13 5.74
CA LYS A 298 -17.62 -0.11 4.77
C LYS A 298 -17.12 0.04 3.33
N TYR A 299 -16.02 0.77 3.16
CA TYR A 299 -15.45 1.06 1.85
C TYR A 299 -13.98 0.67 1.79
N LEU A 300 -13.57 0.19 0.63
CA LEU A 300 -12.18 0.05 0.23
C LEU A 300 -11.80 1.30 -0.56
N LEU A 301 -10.66 1.90 -0.24
CA LEU A 301 -10.03 2.89 -1.10
C LEU A 301 -8.71 2.36 -1.62
N GLY A 302 -8.42 2.66 -2.89
CA GLY A 302 -7.16 2.33 -3.52
C GLY A 302 -6.67 3.48 -4.37
N ALA A 303 -5.38 3.77 -4.29
CA ALA A 303 -4.70 4.70 -5.18
C ALA A 303 -3.87 3.92 -6.20
N THR A 304 -3.96 4.31 -7.46
CA THR A 304 -3.27 3.69 -8.59
C THR A 304 -2.19 4.61 -9.16
N SER A 305 -1.17 4.03 -9.80
CA SER A 305 -0.02 4.78 -10.35
C SER A 305 -0.38 5.82 -11.42
N ASP A 306 -1.56 5.74 -12.02
CA ASP A 306 -2.13 6.76 -12.93
C ASP A 306 -2.69 8.00 -12.20
N GLY A 307 -2.49 8.07 -10.88
CA GLY A 307 -2.92 9.16 -10.01
C GLY A 307 -4.42 9.21 -9.75
N SER A 308 -5.12 8.10 -9.99
CA SER A 308 -6.51 7.93 -9.59
C SER A 308 -6.62 7.38 -8.18
N VAL A 309 -7.60 7.87 -7.44
CA VAL A 309 -8.06 7.27 -6.18
C VAL A 309 -9.46 6.75 -6.44
N GLN A 310 -9.71 5.50 -6.05
CA GLN A 310 -10.96 4.81 -6.36
C GLN A 310 -11.53 4.18 -5.09
N ARG A 311 -12.87 4.13 -5.03
CA ARG A 311 -13.61 3.60 -3.89
C ARG A 311 -14.54 2.47 -4.31
N TRP A 312 -14.50 1.37 -3.56
CA TRP A 312 -15.43 0.26 -3.70
C TRP A 312 -16.20 0.00 -2.40
N SER A 313 -17.48 -0.33 -2.52
CA SER A 313 -18.31 -0.80 -1.43
C SER A 313 -17.94 -2.25 -1.08
N ILE A 314 -17.64 -2.50 0.19
CA ILE A 314 -17.27 -3.83 0.69
C ILE A 314 -18.52 -4.62 1.11
N ARG A 315 -19.68 -3.96 1.24
CA ARG A 315 -20.90 -4.61 1.75
C ARG A 315 -21.22 -5.91 1.00
N SER A 316 -21.45 -6.95 1.80
CA SER A 316 -22.20 -8.15 1.42
C SER A 316 -23.57 -7.71 0.93
N GLY A 317 -24.07 -8.38 -0.11
CA GLY A 317 -25.37 -8.07 -0.68
C GLY A 317 -26.51 -8.11 0.34
N LYS A 318 -27.52 -7.28 0.03
CA LYS A 318 -28.93 -7.28 0.43
C LYS A 318 -29.26 -7.15 1.93
N ARG A 319 -29.98 -6.08 2.27
CA ARG A 319 -31.26 -6.26 2.95
C ARG A 319 -32.30 -6.46 1.86
#